data_AF-A0A150AEB2-F1
#
_entry.id   AF-A0A150AEB2-F1
#
_cell.length_a   1.000
_cell.length_b   1.000
_cell.length_c   1.000
_cell.angle_alpha   90.00
_cell.angle_beta   90.00
_cell.angle_gamma   90.00
#
_symmetry.space_group_name_H-M   'P 1'
#
loop_
_entity.id
_entity.type
_entity.pdbx_description
1 polymer ?
#
loop_
_entity_poly.entity_id
_entity_poly.type
_entity_poly.pdbx_seq_one_letter_code
_entity_poly.pdbx_strand_id
1 'polypeptide(L)'
;MKKIIFLALSIFTIHQASAKIWRVNNFEELKADFTDAQAAIDAASIGDTILFEQSPISYGSITIEKQLVLLGAGYFLSDNYPKGNSFTAQLDYINVGNIYKPATGGVSTVRNVFYMVNF
;
A
#
# COMPACT_ATOMS: atom_id res chain seq x y z
N MET A 1 -43.03 -3.98 -15.66
CA MET A 1 -42.22 -4.72 -14.66
C MET A 1 -40.88 -5.20 -15.22
N LYS A 2 -40.82 -5.92 -16.35
CA LYS A 2 -39.55 -6.35 -17.00
C LYS A 2 -38.53 -5.21 -17.29
N LYS A 3 -39.01 -4.03 -17.69
CA LYS A 3 -38.16 -2.85 -17.98
C LYS A 3 -37.51 -2.27 -16.71
N ILE A 4 -38.18 -2.39 -15.56
CA ILE A 4 -37.67 -1.91 -14.28
C ILE A 4 -36.55 -2.85 -13.79
N ILE A 5 -36.71 -4.16 -14.02
CA ILE A 5 -35.67 -5.15 -13.71
C ILE A 5 -34.40 -4.90 -14.54
N PHE A 6 -34.55 -4.60 -15.84
CA PHE A 6 -33.42 -4.27 -16.71
C PHE A 6 -32.68 -2.99 -16.26
N LEU A 7 -33.43 -1.95 -15.85
CA LEU A 7 -32.86 -0.70 -15.36
C LEU A 7 -32.13 -0.89 -14.01
N ALA A 8 -32.69 -1.71 -13.11
CA ALA A 8 -32.06 -2.04 -11.84
C ALA A 8 -30.75 -2.83 -12.04
N LEU A 9 -30.68 -3.71 -13.04
CA LEU A 9 -29.48 -4.50 -13.33
C LEU A 9 -28.33 -3.65 -13.91
N SER A 10 -28.64 -2.60 -14.68
CA SER A 10 -27.62 -1.70 -15.26
C SER A 10 -26.94 -0.77 -14.25
N ILE A 11 -27.53 -0.56 -13.07
CA ILE A 11 -26.97 0.34 -12.04
C ILE A 11 -25.84 -0.34 -11.24
N PHE A 12 -25.78 -1.68 -11.24
CA PHE A 12 -24.79 -2.44 -10.46
C PHE A 12 -23.41 -2.56 -11.11
N THR A 13 -23.21 -2.14 -12.36
CA THR A 13 -21.97 -2.44 -13.11
C THR A 13 -20.85 -1.39 -13.00
N ILE A 14 -20.99 -0.35 -12.16
CA ILE A 14 -20.08 0.82 -12.20
C ILE A 14 -18.94 0.80 -11.17
N HIS A 15 -18.76 -0.27 -10.40
CA HIS A 15 -17.65 -0.34 -9.44
C HIS A 15 -16.37 -0.84 -10.12
N GLN A 16 -15.57 0.09 -10.64
CA GLN A 16 -14.19 -0.20 -11.05
C GLN A 16 -13.32 -0.29 -9.80
N ALA A 17 -12.97 -1.52 -9.38
CA ALA A 17 -11.93 -1.74 -8.39
C ALA A 17 -10.56 -1.57 -9.06
N SER A 18 -9.86 -0.49 -8.74
CA SER A 18 -8.47 -0.26 -9.15
C SER A 18 -7.61 -0.24 -7.89
N ALA A 19 -6.57 -1.07 -7.85
CA ALA A 19 -5.52 -1.00 -6.85
C ALA A 19 -4.27 -0.40 -7.51
N LYS A 20 -3.87 0.80 -7.07
CA LYS A 20 -2.68 1.47 -7.59
C LYS A 20 -1.44 1.03 -6.79
N ILE A 21 -0.31 0.92 -7.47
CA ILE A 21 1.01 0.81 -6.84
C ILE A 21 1.63 2.21 -6.81
N TRP A 22 1.89 2.72 -5.62
CA TRP A 22 2.60 3.98 -5.39
C TRP A 22 4.06 3.68 -5.06
N ARG A 23 4.97 4.17 -5.89
CA ARG A 23 6.42 4.01 -5.69
C ARG A 23 6.94 5.09 -4.76
N VAL A 24 7.70 4.70 -3.76
CA VAL A 24 8.35 5.61 -2.81
C VAL A 24 9.85 5.41 -2.87
N ASN A 25 10.59 6.49 -3.15
CA ASN A 25 12.05 6.49 -3.15
C ASN A 25 12.58 7.82 -2.61
N ASN A 26 13.24 7.79 -1.46
CA ASN A 26 13.82 8.97 -0.78
C ASN A 26 15.30 9.18 -1.13
N PHE A 27 15.87 8.36 -2.01
CA PHE A 27 17.23 8.56 -2.53
C PHE A 27 17.17 9.50 -3.74
N GLU A 28 17.94 10.59 -3.70
CA GLU A 28 18.02 11.53 -4.81
C GLU A 28 18.48 10.81 -6.09
N GLU A 29 18.08 11.32 -7.26
CA GLU A 29 18.33 10.78 -8.63
C GLU A 29 17.29 9.79 -9.18
N LEU A 30 16.42 9.18 -8.37
CA LEU A 30 15.38 8.26 -8.87
C LEU A 30 13.99 8.91 -8.90
N LYS A 31 13.33 8.88 -10.07
CA LYS A 31 11.95 9.38 -10.24
C LYS A 31 10.95 8.33 -9.75
N ALA A 32 10.46 8.51 -8.52
CA ALA A 32 9.33 7.79 -7.93
C ALA A 32 8.07 8.67 -7.87
N ASP A 33 6.92 8.10 -7.48
CA ASP A 33 5.69 8.88 -7.28
C ASP A 33 5.81 9.81 -6.06
N PHE A 34 6.52 9.35 -5.02
CA PHE A 34 6.79 10.09 -3.80
C PHE A 34 8.24 9.90 -3.32
N THR A 35 8.76 10.90 -2.64
CA THR A 35 10.01 10.82 -1.87
C THR A 35 9.77 10.66 -0.37
N ASP A 36 8.56 10.97 0.10
CA ASP A 36 8.14 10.85 1.49
C ASP A 36 7.13 9.70 1.67
N ALA A 37 7.37 8.85 2.66
CA ALA A 37 6.56 7.66 2.91
C ALA A 37 5.16 7.99 3.42
N GLN A 38 5.02 8.99 4.28
CA GLN A 38 3.72 9.36 4.83
C GLN A 38 2.84 10.03 3.78
N ALA A 39 3.42 10.88 2.93
CA ALA A 39 2.73 11.49 1.80
C ALA A 39 2.14 10.44 0.84
N ALA A 40 2.86 9.35 0.59
CA ALA A 40 2.37 8.24 -0.22
C ALA A 40 1.17 7.52 0.44
N ILE A 41 1.25 7.27 1.75
CA ILE A 41 0.17 6.63 2.53
C ILE A 41 -1.08 7.52 2.57
N ASP A 42 -0.90 8.83 2.71
CA ASP A 42 -1.99 9.79 2.79
C ASP A 42 -2.73 9.88 1.45
N ALA A 43 -2.00 9.90 0.34
CA ALA A 43 -2.55 9.92 -1.02
C ALA A 43 -3.17 8.60 -1.48
N ALA A 44 -2.76 7.47 -0.89
CA ALA A 44 -3.25 6.15 -1.26
C ALA A 44 -4.72 5.90 -0.84
N SER A 45 -5.45 5.19 -1.69
CA SER A 45 -6.80 4.70 -1.42
C SER A 45 -6.76 3.36 -0.69
N ILE A 46 -7.88 2.98 -0.05
CA ILE A 46 -8.02 1.66 0.58
C ILE A 46 -7.79 0.57 -0.47
N GLY A 47 -6.90 -0.37 -0.17
CA GLY A 47 -6.52 -1.47 -1.05
C GLY A 47 -5.34 -1.19 -1.98
N ASP A 48 -4.82 0.04 -2.00
CA ASP A 48 -3.61 0.38 -2.75
C ASP A 48 -2.36 -0.29 -2.15
N THR A 49 -1.32 -0.37 -2.98
CA THR A 49 0.00 -0.87 -2.60
C THR A 49 1.01 0.26 -2.53
N ILE A 50 1.78 0.33 -1.46
CA ILE A 50 2.96 1.18 -1.33
C ILE A 50 4.19 0.31 -1.56
N LEU A 51 4.96 0.63 -2.60
CA LEU A 51 6.24 -0.02 -2.92
C LEU A 51 7.38 0.87 -2.45
N PHE A 52 8.05 0.47 -1.38
CA PHE A 52 9.27 1.10 -0.91
C PHE A 52 10.47 0.57 -1.67
N GLU A 53 11.18 1.48 -2.34
CA GLU A 53 12.39 1.13 -3.07
C GLU A 53 13.61 1.08 -2.16
N GLN A 54 14.64 0.41 -2.65
CA GLN A 54 15.92 0.28 -1.97
C GLN A 54 16.55 1.67 -1.80
N SER A 55 16.92 2.00 -0.57
CA SER A 55 17.54 3.29 -0.26
C SER A 55 18.54 3.15 0.88
N PRO A 56 19.68 3.86 0.84
CA PRO A 56 20.59 3.94 1.99
C PRO A 56 20.00 4.80 3.13
N ILE A 57 18.88 5.50 2.92
CA ILE A 57 18.26 6.42 3.87
C ILE A 57 16.96 5.81 4.38
N SER A 58 16.74 5.81 5.70
CA SER A 58 15.47 5.37 6.30
C SER A 58 14.30 6.25 5.81
N TYR A 59 13.15 5.62 5.55
CA TYR A 59 11.89 6.30 5.26
C TYR A 59 11.20 6.86 6.52
N GLY A 60 11.81 6.66 7.70
CA GLY A 60 11.31 7.20 8.96
C GLY A 60 10.18 6.37 9.56
N SER A 61 9.43 7.01 10.47
CA SER A 61 8.25 6.42 11.09
C SER A 61 6.99 6.79 10.32
N ILE A 62 6.06 5.83 10.16
CA ILE A 62 4.80 6.02 9.44
C ILE A 62 3.58 5.67 10.30
N THR A 63 2.43 6.25 9.96
CA THR A 63 1.13 5.90 10.51
C THR A 63 0.18 5.43 9.42
N ILE A 64 -0.46 4.27 9.63
CA ILE A 64 -1.38 3.64 8.70
C ILE A 64 -2.75 3.50 9.36
N GLU A 65 -3.73 4.24 8.86
CA GLU A 65 -5.11 4.22 9.37
C GLU A 65 -6.11 3.59 8.39
N LYS A 66 -5.62 3.05 7.27
CA LYS A 66 -6.42 2.46 6.20
C LYS A 66 -5.78 1.16 5.72
N GLN A 67 -6.56 0.24 5.17
CA GLN A 67 -6.02 -1.04 4.69
C GLN A 67 -5.17 -0.78 3.43
N LEU A 68 -3.86 -0.99 3.54
CA LEU A 68 -2.87 -0.87 2.46
C LEU A 68 -2.02 -2.14 2.39
N VAL A 69 -1.44 -2.40 1.23
CA VAL A 69 -0.37 -3.39 1.07
C VAL A 69 0.97 -2.66 1.09
N LEU A 70 1.91 -3.09 1.93
CA LEU A 70 3.28 -2.56 1.91
C LEU A 70 4.22 -3.60 1.31
N LEU A 71 4.99 -3.19 0.30
CA LEU A 71 6.02 -4.01 -0.33
C LEU A 71 7.37 -3.31 -0.23
N GLY A 72 8.44 -4.09 -0.09
CA GLY A 72 9.81 -3.62 -0.10
C GLY A 72 10.75 -4.70 -0.64
N ALA A 73 12.05 -4.40 -0.71
CA ALA A 73 13.06 -5.27 -1.34
C ALA A 73 13.33 -6.61 -0.62
N GLY A 74 12.73 -6.85 0.55
CA GLY A 74 12.90 -8.09 1.30
C GLY A 74 14.29 -8.25 1.93
N TYR A 75 14.67 -9.50 2.23
CA TYR A 75 15.91 -9.82 2.94
C TYR A 75 17.07 -10.25 2.01
N PHE A 76 16.76 -10.94 0.90
CA PHE A 76 17.76 -11.47 -0.03
C PHE A 76 18.23 -10.43 -1.07
N LEU A 77 18.76 -9.30 -0.57
CA LEU A 77 19.09 -8.13 -1.39
C LEU A 77 20.16 -8.41 -2.47
N SER A 78 21.05 -9.38 -2.25
CA SER A 78 22.07 -9.80 -3.21
C SER A 78 21.54 -10.63 -4.38
N ASP A 79 20.34 -11.19 -4.22
CA ASP A 79 19.77 -12.19 -5.11
C ASP A 79 18.58 -11.64 -5.91
N ASN A 80 18.10 -10.44 -5.56
CA ASN A 80 17.05 -9.72 -6.28
C ASN A 80 17.47 -9.45 -7.75
N TYR A 81 16.58 -9.77 -8.70
CA TYR A 81 16.75 -9.46 -10.13
C TYR A 81 15.76 -8.35 -10.58
N PRO A 82 16.20 -7.37 -11.39
CA PRO A 82 17.58 -7.14 -11.83
C PRO A 82 18.49 -6.82 -10.63
N LYS A 83 19.77 -7.24 -10.70
CA LYS A 83 20.77 -6.95 -9.66
C LYS A 83 20.89 -5.43 -9.49
N GLY A 84 20.14 -4.91 -8.53
CA GLY A 84 20.15 -3.51 -8.13
C GLY A 84 21.11 -3.28 -6.97
N ASN A 85 21.07 -2.07 -6.40
CA ASN A 85 21.80 -1.74 -5.20
C ASN A 85 21.32 -2.61 -4.04
N SER A 86 22.22 -3.21 -3.25
CA SER A 86 21.86 -4.07 -2.11
C SER A 86 21.43 -3.30 -0.86
N PHE A 87 20.73 -2.18 -1.03
CA PHE A 87 20.17 -1.41 0.07
C PHE A 87 18.82 -1.99 0.49
N THR A 88 18.53 -1.97 1.78
CA THR A 88 17.21 -2.34 2.28
C THR A 88 16.26 -1.15 2.19
N ALA A 89 14.95 -1.41 2.17
CA ALA A 89 13.95 -0.39 2.46
C ALA A 89 13.67 -0.41 3.96
N GLN A 90 14.06 0.64 4.69
CA GLN A 90 13.91 0.71 6.15
C GLN A 90 12.81 1.69 6.56
N LEU A 91 11.94 1.24 7.47
CA LEU A 91 11.02 2.07 8.24
C LEU A 91 11.41 1.92 9.71
N ASP A 92 11.49 3.02 10.43
CA ASP A 92 11.91 3.01 11.84
C ASP A 92 10.81 2.45 12.75
N TYR A 93 9.57 2.89 12.51
CA TYR A 93 8.41 2.48 13.26
C TYR A 93 7.14 2.54 12.38
N ILE A 94 6.24 1.57 12.57
CA ILE A 94 4.92 1.57 11.93
C ILE A 94 3.87 1.67 13.02
N ASN A 95 3.21 2.82 13.09
CA ASN A 95 2.00 2.98 13.88
C ASN A 95 0.80 2.50 13.06
N VAL A 96 0.10 1.47 13.53
CA VAL A 96 -1.14 1.04 12.91
C VAL A 96 -2.31 1.58 13.73
N GLY A 97 -3.01 2.56 13.15
CA GLY A 97 -4.21 3.13 13.73
C GLY A 97 -5.41 2.17 13.67
N ASN A 98 -6.59 2.67 14.02
CA ASN A 98 -7.82 1.88 13.96
C ASN A 98 -8.28 1.69 12.49
N ILE A 99 -7.68 0.73 11.77
CA ILE A 99 -7.91 0.45 10.33
C ILE A 99 -9.38 0.09 10.00
N TYR A 100 -10.17 -0.33 10.99
CA TYR A 100 -11.61 -0.55 10.83
C TYR A 100 -12.38 0.33 11.82
N LYS A 101 -13.30 1.15 11.31
CA LYS A 101 -14.46 1.64 12.07
C LYS A 101 -15.71 1.05 11.41
N PRO A 102 -16.22 -0.10 11.85
CA PRO A 102 -17.54 -0.52 11.40
C PRO A 102 -18.55 0.55 11.85
N ALA A 103 -19.47 0.94 10.97
CA ALA A 103 -20.48 1.97 11.21
C ALA A 103 -21.41 1.68 12.40
N THR A 104 -21.30 0.52 13.04
CA THR A 104 -22.12 0.11 14.19
C THR A 104 -21.35 -0.90 15.04
N GLY A 105 -20.63 -0.44 16.07
CA GLY A 105 -20.25 -1.22 17.27
C GLY A 105 -19.52 -2.56 17.11
N GLY A 106 -19.08 -2.95 15.91
CA GLY A 106 -18.38 -4.20 15.66
C GLY A 106 -16.92 -4.14 16.11
N VAL A 107 -16.42 -5.23 16.68
CA VAL A 107 -15.00 -5.36 17.05
C VAL A 107 -14.16 -5.36 15.77
N SER A 108 -13.36 -4.30 15.61
CA SER A 108 -12.37 -4.16 14.55
C SER A 108 -11.28 -5.23 14.70
N THR A 109 -11.35 -6.27 13.87
CA THR A 109 -10.25 -7.24 13.78
C THR A 109 -9.23 -6.71 12.78
N VAL A 110 -8.10 -6.22 13.29
CA VAL A 110 -6.97 -5.83 12.46
C VAL A 110 -6.31 -7.11 11.94
N ARG A 111 -6.63 -7.52 10.71
CA ARG A 111 -5.88 -8.56 9.99
C ARG A 111 -4.71 -7.90 9.26
N ASN A 112 -3.66 -7.55 10.01
CA ASN A 112 -2.39 -7.15 9.41
C ASN A 112 -1.71 -8.41 8.88
N VAL A 113 -1.82 -8.66 7.59
CA VAL A 113 -0.98 -9.67 6.94
C VAL A 113 0.21 -8.94 6.33
N PHE A 114 1.33 -8.95 7.05
CA PHE A 114 2.60 -8.46 6.53
C PHE A 114 3.14 -9.51 5.57
N TYR A 115 2.94 -9.31 4.27
CA TYR A 115 3.53 -10.17 3.26
C TYR A 115 4.94 -9.67 2.96
N MET A 116 5.95 -10.27 3.58
CA MET A 116 7.32 -10.22 3.03
C MET A 116 7.32 -11.12 1.80
N VAL A 117 7.10 -10.54 0.62
CA VAL A 117 7.17 -11.29 -0.63
C VAL A 117 8.65 -11.54 -0.94
N ASN A 118 9.10 -12.78 -0.76
CA ASN A 118 10.37 -13.24 -1.30
C ASN A 118 10.10 -13.67 -2.75
N PHE A 119 10.81 -13.09 -3.70
CA PHE A 119 10.84 -13.53 -5.09
C PHE A 119 12.01 -14.48 -5.33
#